data_AF-Q0WMU2-F1
#
_entry.id   AF-Q0WMU2-F1
#
_cell.length_a   1.000
_cell.length_b   1.000
_cell.length_c   1.000
_cell.angle_alpha   90.00
_cell.angle_beta   90.00
_cell.angle_gamma   90.00
#
_symmetry.space_group_name_H-M   'P 1'
#
loop_
_entity.id
_entity.type
_entity.pdbx_description
1 polymer ?
#
loop_
_entity_poly.entity_id
_entity_poly.type
_entity_poly.pdbx_seq_one_letter_code
_entity_poly.pdbx_strand_id
1 'polypeptide(L)'
;MNTKSLCESEETTMEIEGEDGTKLFLKTGVKDVFGRGAGFNTEDLTVSRRHVSLVFKPAAAGTEPSDMVSFEVLGRNPVWIRAVEKGKKIQTLRKPETGEIATGDQFCVSGNHPIWFTLKRRDEVMEERALDHGEIELNIDPVKEFGFLVIGKEFDQYPKSRVRDIKQWEWFLEDSTNGNSDGDEDGDKKGRKGLG
;
A
#
# COMPACT_ATOMS: atom_id res chain seq x y z
N MET A 1 -43.68 -26.64 -0.09
CA MET A 1 -43.20 -25.78 1.01
C MET A 1 -41.69 -25.67 0.88
N ASN A 2 -41.25 -24.43 0.64
CA ASN A 2 -39.91 -23.86 0.83
C ASN A 2 -38.73 -24.43 0.01
N THR A 3 -38.57 -23.91 -1.20
CA THR A 3 -37.26 -23.73 -1.85
C THR A 3 -36.51 -22.60 -1.13
N LYS A 4 -35.55 -22.94 -0.27
CA LYS A 4 -34.54 -21.97 0.16
C LYS A 4 -33.61 -21.73 -1.03
N SER A 5 -33.88 -20.66 -1.78
CA SER A 5 -32.89 -20.05 -2.66
C SER A 5 -31.80 -19.49 -1.76
N LEU A 6 -30.65 -20.16 -1.66
CA LEU A 6 -29.43 -19.48 -1.26
C LEU A 6 -29.16 -18.48 -2.38
N CYS A 7 -29.37 -17.19 -2.13
CA CYS A 7 -28.69 -16.17 -2.92
C CYS A 7 -27.20 -16.35 -2.63
N GLU A 8 -26.49 -17.03 -3.52
CA GLU A 8 -25.04 -16.87 -3.63
C GLU A 8 -24.80 -15.38 -3.83
N SER A 9 -24.21 -14.72 -2.84
CA SER A 9 -23.65 -13.40 -3.03
C SER A 9 -22.49 -13.58 -4.00
N GLU A 10 -22.66 -13.17 -5.24
CA GLU A 10 -21.55 -12.96 -6.17
C GLU A 10 -20.53 -12.06 -5.46
N GLU A 11 -19.40 -12.63 -5.03
CA GLU A 11 -18.32 -11.84 -4.45
C GLU A 11 -17.66 -11.06 -5.59
N THR A 12 -18.11 -9.83 -5.83
CA THR A 12 -17.44 -8.94 -6.77
C THR A 12 -16.03 -8.65 -6.24
N THR A 13 -15.03 -8.98 -7.04
CA THR A 13 -13.62 -8.67 -6.76
C THR A 13 -13.09 -7.66 -7.79
N MET A 14 -12.17 -6.81 -7.35
CA MET A 14 -11.48 -5.86 -8.22
C MET A 14 -10.04 -6.32 -8.45
N GLU A 15 -9.57 -6.30 -9.69
CA GLU A 15 -8.19 -6.66 -10.07
C GLU A 15 -7.42 -5.39 -10.46
N ILE A 16 -6.23 -5.25 -9.91
CA ILE A 16 -5.25 -4.26 -10.33
C ILE A 16 -4.19 -4.99 -11.14
N GLU A 17 -4.00 -4.58 -12.40
CA GLU A 17 -3.00 -5.16 -13.29
C GLU A 17 -1.98 -4.11 -13.71
N GLY A 18 -0.71 -4.35 -13.39
CA GLY A 18 0.42 -3.53 -13.84
C GLY A 18 0.84 -3.85 -15.27
N GLU A 19 1.41 -2.87 -15.97
CA GLU A 19 2.04 -3.06 -17.29
C GLU A 19 3.18 -4.10 -17.27
N ASP A 20 3.75 -4.37 -16.09
CA ASP A 20 4.76 -5.40 -15.83
C ASP A 20 4.16 -6.81 -15.61
N GLY A 21 2.84 -6.94 -15.64
CA GLY A 21 2.12 -8.18 -15.37
C GLY A 21 1.85 -8.44 -13.88
N THR A 22 2.21 -7.52 -12.98
CA THR A 22 1.88 -7.61 -11.56
C THR A 22 0.35 -7.57 -11.39
N LYS A 23 -0.20 -8.51 -10.60
CA LYS A 23 -1.64 -8.61 -10.33
C LYS A 23 -1.92 -8.59 -8.84
N LEU A 24 -2.91 -7.80 -8.43
CA LEU A 24 -3.41 -7.73 -7.07
C LEU A 24 -4.94 -7.75 -7.08
N PHE A 25 -5.54 -8.52 -6.17
CA PHE A 25 -6.98 -8.58 -6.00
C PHE A 25 -7.40 -7.79 -4.75
N LEU A 26 -8.40 -6.93 -4.91
CA LEU A 26 -9.03 -6.18 -3.84
C LEU A 26 -10.37 -6.83 -3.48
N LYS A 27 -10.56 -7.08 -2.19
CA LYS A 27 -11.82 -7.60 -1.66
C LYS A 27 -12.77 -6.45 -1.33
N THR A 28 -14.06 -6.70 -1.49
CA THR A 28 -15.12 -5.74 -1.14
C THR A 28 -15.03 -5.33 0.34
N GLY A 29 -14.98 -4.03 0.61
CA GLY A 29 -15.02 -3.44 1.95
C GLY A 29 -13.75 -3.59 2.79
N VAL A 30 -12.72 -4.29 2.28
CA VAL A 30 -11.44 -4.48 2.97
C VAL A 30 -10.47 -3.37 2.56
N LYS A 31 -9.72 -2.84 3.55
CA LYS A 31 -8.65 -1.87 3.31
C LYS A 31 -7.36 -2.61 3.00
N ASP A 32 -6.90 -2.51 1.77
CA ASP A 32 -5.63 -3.07 1.31
C ASP A 32 -4.57 -1.96 1.18
N VAL A 33 -3.32 -2.30 1.48
CA VAL A 33 -2.20 -1.36 1.38
C VAL A 33 -1.33 -1.76 0.20
N PHE A 34 -1.09 -0.79 -0.68
CA PHE A 34 -0.28 -0.92 -1.87
C PHE A 34 1.02 -0.11 -1.76
N GLY A 35 2.13 -0.71 -2.18
CA GLY A 35 3.43 -0.07 -2.18
C GLY A 35 4.56 -1.06 -2.36
N ARG A 36 5.79 -0.62 -2.12
CA ARG A 36 6.98 -1.43 -2.28
C ARG A 36 6.96 -2.66 -1.36
N GLY A 37 6.95 -3.86 -1.95
CA GLY A 37 6.85 -5.13 -1.23
C GLY A 37 5.45 -5.47 -0.71
N ALA A 38 4.43 -4.67 -1.07
CA ALA A 38 3.03 -4.90 -0.72
C ALA A 38 2.17 -4.67 -1.96
N GLY A 39 1.88 -5.74 -2.71
CA GLY A 39 1.16 -5.67 -3.98
C GLY A 39 2.01 -5.16 -5.17
N PHE A 40 3.19 -4.61 -4.93
CA PHE A 40 4.14 -4.20 -5.97
C PHE A 40 5.58 -4.44 -5.52
N ASN A 41 6.25 -5.40 -6.15
CA ASN A 41 7.64 -5.70 -5.83
C ASN A 41 8.58 -4.85 -6.68
N THR A 42 9.17 -3.82 -6.07
CA THR A 42 10.11 -2.91 -6.73
C THR A 42 11.29 -2.63 -5.81
N GLU A 43 12.46 -2.39 -6.39
CA GLU A 43 13.64 -1.91 -5.65
C GLU A 43 13.64 -0.38 -5.51
N ASP A 44 12.66 0.30 -6.11
CA ASP A 44 12.57 1.76 -6.10
C ASP A 44 12.24 2.30 -4.69
N LEU A 45 13.26 2.88 -4.05
CA LEU A 45 13.16 3.47 -2.72
C LEU A 45 12.28 4.74 -2.66
N THR A 46 11.92 5.32 -3.81
CA THR A 46 10.94 6.41 -3.88
C THR A 46 9.52 5.91 -3.58
N VAL A 47 9.26 4.61 -3.77
CA VAL A 47 7.98 4.00 -3.41
C VAL A 47 8.04 3.53 -1.96
N SER A 48 7.13 4.09 -1.15
CA SER A 48 6.94 3.65 0.24
C SER A 48 6.42 2.21 0.27
N ARG A 49 6.75 1.44 1.30
CA ARG A 49 6.14 0.11 1.53
C ARG A 49 4.64 0.21 1.80
N ARG A 50 4.19 1.34 2.35
CA ARG A 50 2.79 1.72 2.49
C ARG A 50 2.59 3.03 1.72
N HIS A 51 2.34 2.93 0.44
CA HIS A 51 2.30 4.10 -0.44
C HIS A 51 0.88 4.62 -0.62
N VAL A 52 -0.06 3.71 -0.84
CA VAL A 52 -1.47 3.99 -1.04
C VAL A 52 -2.27 2.98 -0.24
N SER A 53 -3.39 3.39 0.35
CA SER A 53 -4.39 2.41 0.78
C SER A 53 -5.61 2.47 -0.12
N LEU A 54 -6.14 1.31 -0.43
CA LEU A 54 -7.22 1.07 -1.39
C LEU A 54 -8.38 0.42 -0.64
N VAL A 55 -9.60 0.86 -0.96
CA VAL A 55 -10.84 0.25 -0.47
C VAL A 55 -11.81 0.18 -1.63
N PHE A 56 -12.19 -1.04 -2.00
CA PHE A 56 -13.23 -1.28 -2.97
C PHE A 56 -14.61 -1.24 -2.31
N LYS A 57 -15.51 -0.41 -2.83
CA LYS A 57 -16.91 -0.34 -2.40
C LYS A 57 -17.79 -0.60 -3.62
N PRO A 58 -18.46 -1.76 -3.72
CA PRO A 58 -19.36 -2.03 -4.82
C PRO A 58 -20.55 -1.06 -4.77
N ALA A 59 -21.02 -0.63 -5.94
CA ALA A 59 -22.24 0.15 -6.04
C ALA A 59 -23.44 -0.71 -5.60
N ALA A 60 -24.35 -0.14 -4.80
CA ALA A 60 -25.57 -0.83 -4.41
C ALA A 60 -26.42 -1.16 -5.65
N ALA A 61 -26.92 -2.39 -5.72
CA ALA A 61 -27.75 -2.87 -6.82
C ALA A 61 -28.93 -1.91 -7.07
N GLY A 62 -28.89 -1.18 -8.20
CA GLY A 62 -29.93 -0.22 -8.61
C GLY A 62 -29.44 1.19 -8.94
N THR A 63 -28.18 1.51 -8.64
CA THR A 63 -27.52 2.74 -9.10
C THR A 63 -26.43 2.34 -10.10
N GLU A 64 -26.29 3.10 -11.20
CA GLU A 64 -25.29 2.90 -12.27
C GLU A 64 -23.96 2.31 -11.73
N PRO A 65 -23.40 1.26 -12.36
CA PRO A 65 -22.25 0.54 -11.83
C PRO A 65 -20.97 1.34 -12.05
N SER A 66 -20.73 2.35 -11.22
CA SER A 66 -19.38 2.87 -11.06
C SER A 66 -18.71 2.04 -9.98
N ASP A 67 -18.19 0.87 -10.37
CA ASP A 67 -17.34 0.08 -9.49
C ASP A 67 -16.04 0.87 -9.27
N MET A 68 -15.99 1.57 -8.13
CA MET A 68 -14.94 2.54 -7.81
C MET A 68 -14.10 2.04 -6.65
N VAL A 69 -12.80 2.23 -6.78
CA VAL A 69 -11.85 2.02 -5.69
C VAL A 69 -11.50 3.38 -5.13
N SER A 70 -11.88 3.60 -3.87
CA SER A 70 -11.44 4.76 -3.10
C SER A 70 -10.02 4.53 -2.60
N PHE A 71 -9.19 5.58 -2.62
CA PHE A 71 -7.83 5.49 -2.13
C PHE A 71 -7.38 6.72 -1.35
N GLU A 72 -6.32 6.52 -0.57
CA GLU A 72 -5.66 7.55 0.25
C GLU A 72 -4.15 7.46 0.04
N VAL A 73 -3.50 8.59 -0.22
CA VAL A 73 -2.04 8.66 -0.37
C VAL A 73 -1.39 8.68 1.01
N LEU A 74 -0.66 7.61 1.34
CA LEU A 74 0.05 7.46 2.62
C LEU A 74 1.55 7.80 2.51
N GLY A 75 2.11 7.65 1.31
CA GLY A 75 3.52 7.90 1.01
C GLY A 75 3.88 9.39 0.95
N ARG A 76 5.18 9.70 1.08
CA ARG A 76 5.70 11.07 0.92
C ARG A 76 5.73 11.50 -0.55
N ASN A 77 6.05 10.57 -1.45
CA ASN A 77 6.07 10.82 -2.89
C ASN A 77 4.63 10.71 -3.45
N PRO A 78 4.34 11.45 -4.52
CA PRO A 78 2.99 11.52 -5.08
C PRO A 78 2.58 10.25 -5.80
N VAL A 79 1.27 10.14 -6.02
CA VAL A 79 0.63 9.18 -6.91
C VAL A 79 0.13 9.93 -8.14
N TRP A 80 0.29 9.33 -9.32
CA TRP A 80 -0.22 9.89 -10.57
C TRP A 80 -1.41 9.08 -11.06
N ILE A 81 -2.45 9.77 -11.56
CA ILE A 81 -3.66 9.15 -12.08
C ILE A 81 -3.90 9.62 -13.50
N ARG A 82 -4.17 8.66 -14.37
CA ARG A 82 -4.57 8.87 -15.75
C ARG A 82 -5.98 8.32 -15.91
N ALA A 83 -6.92 9.21 -16.23
CA ALA A 83 -8.27 8.79 -16.54
C ALA A 83 -8.31 8.01 -17.86
N VAL A 84 -9.27 7.10 -17.99
CA VAL A 84 -9.54 6.34 -19.22
C VAL A 84 -9.87 7.26 -20.41
N GLU A 85 -10.48 8.42 -20.13
CA GLU A 85 -10.84 9.41 -21.15
C GLU A 85 -9.59 10.04 -21.80
N LYS A 86 -9.44 9.84 -23.12
CA LYS A 86 -8.29 10.33 -23.87
C LYS A 86 -8.25 11.86 -23.88
N GLY A 87 -7.10 12.43 -23.53
CA GLY A 87 -6.85 13.87 -23.56
C GLY A 87 -6.94 14.57 -22.20
N LYS A 88 -7.39 13.88 -21.15
CA LYS A 88 -7.34 14.41 -19.79
C LYS A 88 -5.88 14.43 -19.28
N LYS A 89 -5.50 15.52 -18.61
CA LYS A 89 -4.17 15.64 -18.00
C LYS A 89 -4.01 14.63 -16.86
N ILE A 90 -2.79 14.14 -16.68
CA ILE A 90 -2.44 13.29 -15.54
C ILE A 90 -2.61 14.11 -14.25
N GLN A 91 -3.40 13.59 -13.32
CA GLN A 91 -3.60 14.16 -12.00
C GLN A 91 -2.46 13.70 -11.08
N THR A 92 -1.95 14.60 -10.25
CA THR A 92 -0.90 14.29 -9.27
C THR A 92 -1.49 14.48 -7.88
N LEU A 93 -1.45 13.43 -7.07
CA LEU A 93 -2.00 13.45 -5.71
C LEU A 93 -0.91 13.19 -4.67
N ARG A 94 -0.98 13.87 -3.54
CA ARG A 94 0.02 13.84 -2.47
C ARG A 94 -0.65 13.56 -1.14
N LYS A 95 0.08 13.01 -0.15
CA LYS A 95 -0.45 12.87 1.21
C LYS A 95 -0.94 14.23 1.75
N PRO A 96 -2.12 14.33 2.38
CA PRO A 96 -3.09 13.26 2.74
C PRO A 96 -4.28 13.16 1.77
N GLU A 97 -4.12 13.55 0.51
CA GLU A 97 -5.19 13.58 -0.47
C GLU A 97 -5.77 12.18 -0.71
N THR A 98 -7.08 12.16 -0.88
CA THR A 98 -7.86 10.99 -1.25
C THR A 98 -8.39 11.16 -2.67
N GLY A 99 -8.71 10.05 -3.31
CA GLY A 99 -9.36 10.07 -4.60
C GLY A 99 -10.08 8.76 -4.88
N GLU A 100 -10.65 8.69 -6.08
CA GLU A 100 -11.37 7.53 -6.56
C GLU A 100 -10.83 7.16 -7.94
N ILE A 101 -10.71 5.86 -8.19
CA ILE A 101 -10.26 5.29 -9.46
C ILE A 101 -11.42 4.44 -9.97
N ALA A 102 -11.90 4.76 -11.17
CA ALA A 102 -12.91 3.97 -11.83
C ALA A 102 -12.29 2.83 -12.64
N THR A 103 -13.10 1.85 -13.02
CA THR A 103 -12.65 0.78 -13.91
C THR A 103 -12.11 1.37 -15.23
N GLY A 104 -10.92 0.92 -15.63
CA GLY A 104 -10.21 1.40 -16.81
C GLY A 104 -9.29 2.60 -16.58
N ASP A 105 -9.41 3.30 -15.44
CA ASP A 105 -8.43 4.32 -15.05
C ASP A 105 -7.10 3.65 -14.68
N GLN A 106 -6.02 4.42 -14.81
CA GLN A 106 -4.67 3.98 -14.50
C GLN A 106 -4.06 4.84 -13.40
N PHE A 107 -3.26 4.23 -12.53
CA PHE A 107 -2.45 4.96 -11.56
C PHE A 107 -0.99 4.51 -11.57
N CYS A 108 -0.09 5.37 -11.10
CA CYS A 108 1.33 5.10 -11.00
C CYS A 108 1.87 5.63 -9.66
N VAL A 109 2.76 4.86 -9.04
CA VAL A 109 3.36 5.16 -7.72
C VAL A 109 4.85 5.50 -7.78
N SER A 110 5.49 5.33 -8.93
CA SER A 110 6.92 5.62 -9.14
C SER A 110 7.12 6.63 -10.27
N GLY A 111 7.89 7.68 -9.99
CA GLY A 111 8.35 8.61 -11.03
C GLY A 111 9.65 8.18 -11.70
N ASN A 112 10.42 7.28 -11.08
CA ASN A 112 11.74 6.88 -11.54
C ASN A 112 11.67 5.72 -12.54
N HIS A 113 10.84 4.73 -12.23
CA HIS A 113 10.50 3.60 -13.09
C HIS A 113 8.98 3.47 -13.15
N PRO A 114 8.31 4.33 -13.95
CA PRO A 114 6.86 4.41 -13.95
C PRO A 114 6.26 3.12 -14.51
N ILE A 115 5.48 2.44 -13.67
CA ILE A 115 4.62 1.31 -14.04
C ILE A 115 3.19 1.78 -13.81
N TRP A 116 2.37 1.73 -14.86
CA TRP A 116 0.96 2.05 -14.77
C TRP A 116 0.15 0.82 -14.41
N PHE A 117 -0.69 0.97 -13.40
CA PHE A 117 -1.61 -0.05 -12.91
C PHE A 117 -3.02 0.29 -13.36
N THR A 118 -3.67 -0.64 -14.03
CA THR A 118 -5.03 -0.48 -14.56
C THR A 118 -6.01 -1.22 -13.66
N LEU A 119 -7.10 -0.56 -13.30
CA LEU A 119 -8.17 -1.18 -12.52
C LEU A 119 -9.15 -1.92 -13.46
N LYS A 120 -9.42 -3.19 -13.17
CA LYS A 120 -10.35 -4.05 -13.92
C LYS A 120 -11.32 -4.74 -12.97
N ARG A 121 -12.59 -4.79 -13.38
CA ARG A 121 -13.57 -5.63 -12.71
C ARG A 121 -13.32 -7.10 -13.05
N ARG A 122 -13.44 -7.97 -12.05
CA ARG A 122 -13.45 -9.42 -12.25
C ARG A 122 -14.79 -9.95 -11.78
N ASP A 123 -15.55 -10.53 -12.71
CA ASP A 123 -16.73 -11.32 -12.38
C ASP A 123 -16.27 -12.77 -12.24
N GLU A 124 -16.09 -13.20 -10.99
CA GLU A 124 -15.74 -14.59 -10.71
C GLU A 124 -16.99 -15.47 -10.90
N VAL A 125 -17.13 -16.10 -12.07
CA VAL A 125 -17.74 -17.43 -12.10
C VAL A 125 -16.69 -18.34 -11.46
N MET A 126 -16.90 -18.65 -10.19
CA MET A 126 -16.04 -19.49 -9.35
C MET A 126 -15.66 -20.79 -10.07
N GLU A 127 -14.52 -20.81 -10.75
CA GLU A 127 -13.73 -22.03 -10.83
C GLU A 127 -12.77 -21.95 -9.65
N GLU A 128 -13.23 -22.52 -8.54
CA GLU A 128 -12.43 -22.85 -7.37
C GLU A 128 -11.29 -23.77 -7.84
N ARG A 129 -10.22 -23.18 -8.38
CA ARG A 129 -8.90 -23.75 -8.18
C ARG A 129 -8.61 -23.48 -6.73
N ALA A 130 -9.11 -24.37 -5.88
CA ALA A 130 -8.51 -24.65 -4.59
C ALA A 130 -7.01 -24.72 -4.87
N LEU A 131 -6.31 -23.62 -4.57
CA LEU A 131 -4.96 -23.75 -4.09
C LEU A 131 -5.19 -24.57 -2.84
N ASP A 132 -4.96 -25.87 -3.00
CA ASP A 132 -4.59 -26.76 -1.93
C ASP A 132 -3.62 -25.94 -1.08
N HIS A 133 -4.17 -25.33 -0.02
CA HIS A 133 -3.44 -25.14 1.21
C HIS A 133 -3.19 -26.56 1.69
N GLY A 134 -2.34 -27.28 0.96
CA GLY A 134 -1.54 -28.33 1.51
C GLY A 134 -0.95 -27.65 2.72
N GLU A 135 -1.32 -28.15 3.89
CA GLU A 135 -0.56 -27.93 5.09
C GLU A 135 0.87 -28.23 4.66
N ILE A 136 1.63 -27.17 4.36
CA ILE A 136 3.06 -27.29 4.23
C ILE A 136 3.44 -27.54 5.68
N GLU A 137 3.44 -28.81 6.08
CA GLU A 137 4.27 -29.28 7.17
C GLU A 137 5.68 -28.82 6.79
N LEU A 138 6.04 -27.62 7.24
CA LEU A 138 7.37 -27.06 7.14
C LEU A 138 8.25 -27.89 8.07
N ASN A 139 8.47 -29.15 7.72
CA ASN A 139 9.52 -29.99 8.27
C ASN A 139 10.85 -29.67 7.58
N ILE A 140 11.01 -28.41 7.21
CA ILE A 140 12.16 -27.84 6.54
C ILE A 140 12.82 -27.00 7.60
N ASP A 141 13.90 -27.53 8.18
CA ASP A 141 14.75 -26.82 9.11
C ASP A 141 15.52 -25.73 8.31
N PRO A 142 15.15 -24.43 8.44
CA PRO A 142 15.78 -23.38 7.65
C PRO A 142 17.27 -23.22 7.99
N VAL A 143 17.73 -23.74 9.14
CA VAL A 143 19.15 -23.76 9.51
C VAL A 143 19.91 -24.78 8.65
N LYS A 144 19.28 -25.91 8.30
CA LYS A 144 19.89 -26.94 7.44
C LYS A 144 19.89 -26.55 5.96
N GLU A 145 18.82 -25.96 5.46
CA GLU A 145 18.72 -25.63 4.03
C GLU A 145 19.46 -24.34 3.67
N PHE A 146 19.38 -23.31 4.52
CA PHE A 146 19.95 -21.99 4.21
C PHE A 146 21.20 -21.65 5.00
N GLY A 147 21.67 -22.51 5.91
CA GLY A 147 22.94 -22.34 6.60
C GLY A 147 23.05 -21.08 7.46
N PHE A 148 21.92 -20.52 7.93
CA PHE A 148 21.89 -19.26 8.68
C PHE A 148 22.31 -19.37 10.16
N LEU A 149 23.18 -20.32 10.50
CA LEU A 149 23.91 -20.25 11.76
C LEU A 149 25.35 -19.79 11.48
N VAL A 150 25.48 -18.51 11.16
CA VAL A 150 26.75 -17.81 11.29
C VAL A 150 26.89 -17.42 12.76
N ILE A 151 27.45 -18.31 13.59
CA ILE A 151 28.02 -17.91 14.89
C ILE A 151 29.31 -17.15 14.54
N GLY A 152 29.14 -15.91 14.12
CA GLY A 152 30.23 -15.00 13.84
C GLY A 152 30.89 -14.63 15.15
N LYS A 153 32.17 -14.99 15.28
CA LYS A 153 33.07 -14.42 16.31
C LYS A 153 33.13 -12.88 16.20
N GLU A 154 32.68 -12.31 15.06
CA GLU A 154 32.50 -10.88 14.85
C GLU A 154 31.39 -10.23 15.70
N PHE A 155 30.39 -10.97 16.21
CA PHE A 155 29.31 -10.38 17.01
C PHE A 155 29.62 -10.30 18.52
N ASP A 156 30.64 -11.01 18.99
CA ASP A 156 31.12 -10.93 20.38
C ASP A 156 31.97 -9.68 20.67
N GLN A 157 32.33 -8.94 19.62
CA GLN A 157 33.23 -7.78 19.72
C GLN A 157 32.51 -6.45 19.90
N TYR A 158 31.20 -6.43 20.15
CA TYR A 158 30.58 -5.20 20.62
C TYR A 158 31.21 -4.81 21.97
N PRO A 159 31.86 -3.64 22.07
CA PRO A 159 32.32 -3.16 23.35
C PRO A 159 31.07 -3.03 24.24
N LYS A 160 30.98 -3.88 25.27
CA LYS A 160 29.88 -3.91 26.27
C LYS A 160 29.67 -2.56 26.97
N SER A 161 30.55 -1.59 26.73
CA SER A 161 30.51 -0.22 27.25
C SER A 161 29.84 0.81 26.33
N ARG A 162 29.40 0.44 25.11
CA ARG A 162 28.99 1.44 24.10
C ARG A 162 27.58 1.30 23.56
N VAL A 163 26.66 0.73 24.34
CA VAL A 163 25.25 1.10 24.19
C VAL A 163 25.16 2.56 24.60
N ARG A 164 24.92 3.45 23.64
CA ARG A 164 24.73 4.88 23.95
C ARG A 164 23.57 5.01 24.92
N ASP A 165 23.74 5.86 25.93
CA ASP A 165 22.72 6.14 26.95
C ASP A 165 21.35 6.27 26.27
N ILE A 166 20.38 5.47 26.74
CA ILE A 166 19.02 5.42 26.17
C ILE A 166 18.40 6.82 26.09
N LYS A 167 18.84 7.76 26.95
CA LYS A 167 18.45 9.17 26.93
C LYS A 167 18.87 9.94 25.66
N GLN A 168 19.82 9.43 24.89
CA GLN A 168 20.28 9.99 23.61
C GLN A 168 19.51 9.42 22.41
N TRP A 169 18.59 8.49 22.65
CA TRP A 169 17.75 7.94 21.61
C TRP A 169 16.53 8.82 21.46
N GLU A 170 16.50 9.60 20.38
CA GLU A 170 15.28 10.27 19.97
C GLU A 170 14.35 9.23 19.31
N TRP A 171 13.48 8.64 20.13
CA TRP A 171 12.39 7.80 19.67
C TRP A 171 11.25 8.69 19.20
N PHE A 172 11.18 8.98 17.91
CA PHE A 172 9.97 9.57 17.33
C PHE A 172 8.97 8.45 17.06
N LEU A 173 8.08 8.21 18.02
CA LEU A 173 6.75 7.67 17.74
C LEU A 173 5.89 8.90 17.43
N GLU A 174 5.59 9.12 16.14
CA GLU A 174 4.62 10.13 15.73
C GLU A 174 3.23 9.64 16.19
N ASP A 175 2.91 9.93 17.45
CA ASP A 175 1.59 9.72 18.02
C ASP A 175 0.72 10.96 17.75
N SER A 176 -0.40 10.70 17.10
CA SER A 176 -1.51 11.59 16.78
C SER A 176 -1.96 12.46 17.96
N THR A 177 -2.01 13.79 17.78
CA THR A 177 -2.85 14.65 18.64
C THR A 177 -3.54 15.73 17.80
N ASN A 178 -4.87 15.62 17.72
CA ASN A 178 -5.77 16.71 17.39
C ASN A 178 -5.62 17.84 18.42
N GLY A 179 -5.42 19.08 17.96
CA GLY A 179 -5.32 20.25 18.84
C GLY A 179 -5.58 21.55 18.07
N ASN A 180 -6.84 21.97 18.07
CA ASN A 180 -7.37 23.25 17.63
C ASN A 180 -6.69 24.46 18.29
N SER A 181 -6.26 25.48 17.52
CA SER A 181 -6.24 26.89 17.95
C SER A 181 -6.07 27.85 16.76
N ASP A 182 -7.10 28.66 16.53
CA ASP A 182 -7.07 29.88 15.71
C ASP A 182 -6.12 30.96 16.28
N GLY A 183 -5.67 31.90 15.44
CA GLY A 183 -5.24 33.24 15.86
C GLY A 183 -3.82 33.68 15.47
N ASP A 184 -3.75 34.38 14.34
CA ASP A 184 -2.93 35.54 13.97
C ASP A 184 -1.48 35.80 14.49
N GLU A 185 -0.71 36.35 13.54
CA GLU A 185 0.25 37.48 13.67
C GLU A 185 1.77 37.21 13.55
N ASP A 186 2.38 38.11 12.77
CA ASP A 186 3.76 38.20 12.29
C ASP A 186 4.87 38.13 13.36
N GLY A 187 6.06 37.66 12.96
CA GLY A 187 7.23 37.81 13.83
C GLY A 187 8.52 37.17 13.34
N ASP A 188 9.19 37.85 12.40
CA ASP A 188 10.63 37.81 12.09
C ASP A 188 11.55 37.18 13.16
N LYS A 189 12.42 36.22 12.76
CA LYS A 189 13.77 36.05 13.37
C LYS A 189 14.68 35.10 12.58
N LYS A 190 15.56 35.76 11.80
CA LYS A 190 17.02 35.57 11.68
C LYS A 190 17.58 34.13 11.76
N GLY A 191 18.14 33.72 10.62
CA GLY A 191 19.01 32.56 10.50
C GLY A 191 20.27 32.63 11.36
N ARG A 192 20.78 31.44 11.70
CA ARG A 192 22.15 31.24 12.19
C ARG A 192 22.90 30.34 11.22
N LYS A 193 24.04 30.88 10.80
CA LYS A 193 25.07 30.29 9.94
C LYS A 193 25.64 29.02 10.59
N GLY A 194 25.90 28.03 9.74
CA GLY A 194 26.75 26.89 10.09
C GLY A 194 28.18 27.33 10.37
N LEU A 195 28.82 26.64 11.30
CA LEU A 195 30.24 26.73 11.58
C LEU A 195 30.85 25.34 11.33
N GLY A 196 31.97 25.34 10.60
CA GLY A 196 32.95 24.27 10.64
C GLY A 196 33.83 24.34 11.88
#